data_AF-A0A0M2NLA0-F1
#
_entry.id   AF-A0A0M2NLA0-F1
#
_cell.length_a   1.000
_cell.length_b   1.000
_cell.length_c   1.000
_cell.angle_alpha   90.00
_cell.angle_beta   90.00
_cell.angle_gamma   90.00
#
_symmetry.space_group_name_H-M   'P 1'
#
loop_
_entity.id
_entity.type
_entity.pdbx_description
1 polymer ?
#
loop_
_entity_poly.entity_id
_entity_poly.type
_entity_poly.pdbx_seq_one_letter_code
_entity_poly.pdbx_strand_id
1 'polypeptide(L)' 'MKEGYADMLVYEATKAVSPQLEKEEGRLLGLEAELFAVEELEFLSSDLKDDMKDYYENEIAACKRNIRYFEGCA' A
#
# COMPACT_ATOMS: atom_id res chain seq x y z
N MET A 1 26.20 0.79 0.46
CA MET A 1 24.82 1.32 0.52
C MET A 1 24.44 2.25 -0.64
N LYS A 2 25.28 2.50 -1.67
CA LYS A 2 24.90 3.35 -2.81
C LYS A 2 24.27 2.61 -4.00
N GLU A 3 24.48 1.30 -4.09
CA GLU A 3 24.01 0.50 -5.24
C GLU A 3 22.49 0.30 -5.23
N GLY A 4 21.88 0.00 -4.07
CA GLY A 4 20.43 -0.21 -3.99
C GLY A 4 19.56 1.03 -4.26
N TYR A 5 20.08 2.24 -4.02
CA TYR A 5 19.33 3.49 -4.32
C TYR A 5 19.32 3.80 -5.82
N ALA A 6 20.43 3.52 -6.52
CA ALA A 6 20.49 3.70 -7.96
C ALA A 6 19.58 2.69 -8.68
N ASP A 7 19.56 1.43 -8.23
CA ASP A 7 18.69 0.40 -8.79
C ASP A 7 17.20 0.71 -8.56
N MET A 8 16.84 1.27 -7.41
CA MET A 8 15.48 1.74 -7.11
C MET A 8 15.05 2.84 -8.08
N LEU A 9 15.89 3.85 -8.32
CA LEU A 9 15.59 4.94 -9.25
C LEU A 9 15.49 4.47 -10.70
N VAL A 10 16.35 3.53 -11.11
CA VAL A 10 16.29 2.95 -12.45
C VAL A 10 15.02 2.10 -12.62
N TYR A 11 14.64 1.32 -11.62
CA TYR A 11 13.38 0.56 -11.62
C TYR A 11 12.17 1.48 -11.73
N GLU A 12 12.08 2.52 -10.90
CA GLU A 12 10.99 3.51 -10.98
C GLU A 12 10.94 4.23 -12.33
N ALA A 13 12.11 4.58 -12.90
CA ALA A 13 12.19 5.28 -14.17
C ALA A 13 11.92 4.40 -15.40
N THR A 14 12.05 3.08 -15.28
CA THR A 14 11.96 2.13 -16.43
C THR A 14 10.81 1.15 -16.33
N LYS A 15 10.14 1.03 -15.18
CA LYS A 15 8.90 0.27 -15.06
C LYS A 15 7.85 0.95 -15.93
N ALA A 16 7.40 0.26 -16.97
CA ALA A 16 6.19 0.65 -17.68
C ALA A 16 5.00 0.39 -16.74
N VAL A 17 4.75 1.32 -15.82
CA VAL A 17 3.70 1.15 -14.83
C VAL A 17 2.38 1.32 -15.54
N SER A 18 1.57 0.26 -15.57
CA SER A 18 0.15 0.42 -15.88
C SER A 18 -0.41 1.53 -14.97
N PRO A 19 -1.13 2.54 -15.49
CA PRO A 19 -1.72 3.59 -14.65
C PRO A 19 -2.63 3.02 -13.55
N GLN A 20 -3.22 1.84 -13.79
CA GLN A 20 -3.99 1.12 -12.80
C GLN A 20 -3.10 0.50 -11.72
N LEU A 21 -1.94 -0.06 -12.09
CA LEU A 21 -0.95 -0.56 -11.13
C LEU A 21 -0.41 0.57 -10.25
N GLU A 22 0.00 1.70 -10.83
CA GLU A 22 0.52 2.87 -10.08
C GLU A 22 -0.52 3.38 -9.08
N LYS A 23 -1.78 3.46 -9.51
CA LYS A 23 -2.90 3.89 -8.65
C LYS A 23 -3.11 2.94 -7.47
N GLU A 24 -3.07 1.63 -7.70
CA GLU A 24 -3.26 0.64 -6.63
C GLU A 24 -2.07 0.58 -5.68
N GLU A 25 -0.84 0.77 -6.18
CA GLU A 25 0.38 0.91 -5.35
C GLU A 25 0.32 2.16 -4.47
N GLY A 26 -0.08 3.31 -5.03
CA GLY A 26 -0.25 4.55 -4.28
C GLY A 26 -1.35 4.45 -3.22
N ARG A 27 -2.47 3.81 -3.55
CA ARG A 27 -3.56 3.55 -2.59
C ARG A 27 -3.11 2.61 -1.48
N LEU A 28 -2.35 1.55 -1.80
CA LEU A 28 -1.79 0.64 -0.80
C LEU A 28 -0.90 1.38 0.21
N LEU A 29 0.02 2.21 -0.28
CA LEU A 29 0.89 3.04 0.56
C LEU A 29 0.10 3.95 1.51
N GLY A 30 -0.97 4.59 1.00
CA GLY A 30 -1.84 5.44 1.82
C GLY A 30 -2.55 4.64 2.93
N LEU A 31 -3.14 3.50 2.59
CA LEU A 31 -3.86 2.66 3.55
C LEU A 31 -2.92 2.06 4.62
N GLU A 32 -1.71 1.65 4.26
CA GLU A 32 -0.72 1.14 5.23
C GLU A 32 -0.27 2.24 6.20
N ALA A 33 -0.12 3.49 5.73
CA ALA A 33 0.18 4.63 6.60
C ALA A 33 -0.99 5.01 7.53
N GLU A 34 -2.23 4.96 7.02
CA GLU A 34 -3.44 5.23 7.81
C GLU A 34 -3.67 4.16 8.87
N LEU A 35 -3.47 2.87 8.54
CA LEU A 35 -3.53 1.77 9.51
C LEU A 35 -2.51 1.96 10.63
N PHE A 36 -1.26 2.29 10.28
CA PHE A 36 -0.23 2.59 11.28
C PHE A 36 -0.65 3.76 12.18
N ALA A 37 -1.22 4.82 11.62
CA ALA A 37 -1.72 5.94 12.41
C ALA A 37 -2.84 5.53 13.38
N VAL A 38 -3.77 4.66 12.95
CA VAL A 38 -4.81 4.12 13.85
C VAL A 38 -4.21 3.30 14.98
N GLU A 39 -3.18 2.50 14.70
CA GLU A 39 -2.48 1.72 15.73
C GLU A 39 -1.82 2.60 16.80
N GLU A 40 -1.36 3.79 16.44
CA GLU A 40 -0.72 4.75 17.34
C GLU A 40 -1.72 5.65 18.10
N LEU A 41 -3.01 5.65 17.73
CA LEU A 41 -4.00 6.45 18.45
C LEU A 41 -4.37 5.79 19.79
N GLU A 42 -3.97 6.43 20.88
CA GLU A 42 -4.19 5.97 22.27
C GLU A 42 -5.59 6.32 22.82
N PHE A 43 -6.29 7.30 22.23
CA PHE A 43 -7.58 7.81 22.73
C PHE A 43 -8.81 7.18 22.07
N LEU A 44 -8.60 6.31 21.09
CA LEU A 44 -9.67 5.56 20.43
C LEU A 44 -10.13 4.41 21.34
N SER A 45 -11.45 4.17 21.40
CA SER A 45 -11.96 2.97 22.06
C SER A 45 -11.44 1.72 21.35
N SER A 46 -11.25 0.63 22.10
CA SER A 46 -10.82 -0.66 21.55
C SER A 46 -11.70 -1.09 20.39
N ASP A 47 -13.02 -1.01 20.57
CA ASP A 47 -14.00 -1.50 19.60
C ASP A 47 -13.91 -0.72 18.28
N LEU A 48 -13.78 0.62 18.36
CA LEU A 48 -13.65 1.45 17.16
C LEU A 48 -12.28 1.25 16.49
N LYS A 49 -11.23 1.01 17.28
CA LYS A 49 -9.90 0.71 16.76
C LYS A 49 -9.92 -0.62 16.00
N ASP A 50 -10.54 -1.66 16.56
CA ASP A 50 -10.68 -2.96 15.91
C ASP A 50 -11.50 -2.86 14.61
N ASP A 51 -12.63 -2.15 14.62
CA ASP A 51 -13.44 -1.90 13.41
C ASP A 51 -12.63 -1.19 12.31
N MET A 52 -11.83 -0.19 12.69
CA MET A 52 -10.96 0.53 11.76
C MET A 52 -9.84 -0.37 11.22
N LYS A 53 -9.22 -1.20 12.06
CA LYS A 53 -8.19 -2.15 11.64
C LYS A 53 -8.76 -3.14 10.63
N ASP A 54 -9.90 -3.74 10.93
CA ASP A 54 -10.59 -4.66 10.03
C ASP A 54 -10.89 -4.01 8.68
N TYR A 55 -11.35 -2.74 8.68
CA TYR A 55 -11.56 -1.99 7.46
C TYR A 55 -10.27 -1.84 6.64
N TYR A 56 -9.19 -1.32 7.25
CA TYR A 56 -7.94 -1.08 6.53
C TYR A 56 -7.29 -2.38 6.05
N GLU A 57 -7.31 -3.45 6.85
CA GLU A 57 -6.77 -4.75 6.47
C GLU A 57 -7.51 -5.33 5.24
N ASN A 58 -8.84 -5.21 5.20
CA ASN A 58 -9.64 -5.64 4.06
C ASN A 58 -9.32 -4.85 2.79
N GLU A 59 -9.19 -3.52 2.91
CA GLU A 59 -8.87 -2.63 1.80
C GLU A 59 -7.44 -2.86 1.27
N ILE A 60 -6.47 -3.04 2.18
CA ILE A 60 -5.08 -3.43 1.85
C ILE A 60 -5.06 -4.76 1.11
N ALA A 61 -5.82 -5.75 1.58
CA ALA A 61 -5.93 -7.04 0.91
C ALA A 61 -6.53 -6.92 -0.49
N ALA A 62 -7.49 -6.01 -0.70
CA ALA A 62 -8.05 -5.72 -2.02
C ALA A 62 -7.00 -5.10 -2.96
N CYS A 63 -6.26 -4.07 -2.51
CA CYS A 63 -5.17 -3.50 -3.29
C CYS A 63 -4.10 -4.54 -3.64
N LYS A 64 -3.69 -5.38 -2.70
CA LYS A 64 -2.73 -6.48 -2.94
C LYS A 64 -3.25 -7.52 -3.94
N ARG A 65 -4.56 -7.72 -4.09
CA ARG A 65 -5.14 -8.56 -5.15
C ARG A 65 -5.08 -7.85 -6.50
N ASN A 66 -5.43 -6.57 -6.54
CA ASN A 66 -5.44 -5.77 -7.78
C ASN A 66 -4.03 -5.58 -8.35
N ILE A 67 -3.04 -5.27 -7.49
CA ILE A 67 -1.64 -5.16 -7.86
C ILE A 67 -1.17 -6.45 -8.53
N ARG A 68 -1.37 -7.61 -7.88
CA ARG A 68 -1.03 -8.92 -8.45
C ARG A 68 -1.70 -9.18 -9.80
N TYR A 69 -2.96 -8.76 -9.97
CA TYR A 69 -3.67 -8.87 -11.24
C TYR A 69 -2.99 -8.02 -12.33
N PHE A 70 -2.70 -6.75 -12.05
CA PHE A 70 -2.10 -5.85 -13.04
C PHE A 70 -0.63 -6.19 -13.33
N GLU A 71 0.14 -6.66 -12.35
CA GLU A 71 1.50 -7.18 -12.56
C GLU A 71 1.50 -8.42 -13.47
N GLY A 72 0.51 -9.31 -13.34
CA GLY A 72 0.36 -10.47 -14.23
C GLY A 72 -0.20 -10.16 -15.62
N CYS A 73 -0.72 -8.95 -15.84
CA CYS A 73 -1.20 -8.47 -17.14
C CYS A 73 -0.16 -7.61 -17.88
N ALA A 74 0.99 -7.32 -17.27
CA ALA A 74 2.04 -6.45 -17.80
C ALA A 74 3.06 -7.20 -18.66
#